data_AF-A0A7S0JID3-F1
#
_entry.id   AF-A0A7S0JID3-F1
#
_cell.length_a   1.000
_cell.length_b   1.000
_cell.length_c   1.000
_cell.angle_alpha   90.00
_cell.angle_beta   90.00
_cell.angle_gamma   90.00
#
_symmetry.space_group_name_H-M   'P 1'
#
loop_
_entity.id
_entity.type
_entity.pdbx_description
1 polymer ?
#
loop_
_entity_poly.entity_id
_entity_poly.type
_entity_poly.pdbx_seq_one_letter_code
_entity_poly.pdbx_strand_id
1 'polypeptide(L)'
;EKCSFSDLQYERVCVLFNLAAAISFRGTQQDRAEADGLRSACQLFQQAAYVLETAHALSEAAEWSDETSADVRPEALEAWQCLMLAQAQCCFFERASRDKMRGAVVSKLA
;
A
#
# COMPACT_ATOMS: atom_id res chain seq x y z
N GLU A 1 -6.33 18.08 -9.51
CA GLU A 1 -6.03 19.53 -9.51
C GLU A 1 -5.01 19.84 -8.44
N LYS A 2 -4.45 21.05 -8.38
CA LYS A 2 -3.60 21.45 -7.26
C LYS A 2 -4.49 22.08 -6.20
N CYS A 3 -4.43 21.60 -4.96
CA CYS A 3 -5.06 22.25 -3.81
C CYS A 3 -3.97 22.76 -2.85
N SER A 4 -4.31 23.75 -2.02
CA SER A 4 -3.40 24.35 -1.06
C SER A 4 -4.17 24.62 0.23
N PHE A 5 -3.70 24.03 1.32
CA PHE A 5 -4.26 24.19 2.66
C PHE A 5 -3.19 24.75 3.59
N SER A 6 -3.57 25.70 4.45
CA SER A 6 -2.72 26.13 5.57
C SER A 6 -2.95 25.24 6.78
N ASP A 7 -2.76 23.93 6.59
CA ASP A 7 -2.98 22.89 7.61
C ASP A 7 -1.79 21.91 7.62
N LEU A 8 -1.20 21.73 8.79
CA LEU A 8 -0.09 20.80 8.99
C LEU A 8 -0.54 19.33 8.81
N GLN A 9 -1.78 18.99 9.13
CA GLN A 9 -2.29 17.62 8.92
C GLN A 9 -2.33 17.29 7.44
N TYR A 10 -2.70 18.26 6.60
CA TYR A 10 -2.76 18.08 5.15
C TYR A 10 -1.38 17.77 4.58
N GLU A 11 -0.37 18.54 4.98
CA GLU A 11 1.02 18.28 4.59
C GLU A 11 1.49 16.89 5.08
N ARG A 12 1.15 16.50 6.31
CA ARG A 12 1.50 15.18 6.85
C ARG A 12 0.90 14.05 6.02
N VAL A 13 -0.37 14.14 5.62
CA VAL A 13 -1.01 13.13 4.77
C VAL A 13 -0.34 13.08 3.39
N CYS A 14 -0.03 14.22 2.77
CA CYS A 14 0.68 14.27 1.50
C CYS A 14 2.07 13.61 1.59
N VAL A 15 2.81 13.86 2.67
CA VAL A 15 4.11 13.23 2.92
C VAL A 15 3.98 11.71 3.10
N LEU A 16 2.98 11.25 3.85
CA LEU A 16 2.73 9.82 4.04
C LEU A 16 2.33 9.13 2.73
N PHE A 17 1.48 9.77 1.92
CA PHE A 17 1.11 9.26 0.60
C PHE A 17 2.35 9.08 -0.30
N ASN A 18 3.20 10.10 -0.38
CA ASN A 18 4.45 10.03 -1.16
C ASN A 18 5.43 8.98 -0.61
N LEU A 19 5.50 8.81 0.71
CA LEU A 19 6.30 7.76 1.35
C LEU A 19 5.78 6.37 0.95
N ALA A 20 4.48 6.14 1.02
CA ALA A 20 3.87 4.88 0.60
C ALA A 20 4.13 4.61 -0.89
N ALA A 21 4.02 5.63 -1.75
CA ALA A 21 4.33 5.52 -3.18
C ALA A 21 5.79 5.15 -3.45
N ALA A 22 6.74 5.75 -2.71
CA ALA A 22 8.15 5.41 -2.84
C ALA A 22 8.46 3.98 -2.36
N ILE A 23 7.84 3.55 -1.25
CA ILE A 23 7.98 2.19 -0.72
C ILE A 23 7.39 1.17 -1.71
N SER A 24 6.19 1.41 -2.22
CA SER A 24 5.53 0.50 -3.17
C SER A 24 6.29 0.39 -4.47
N PHE A 25 6.80 1.51 -5.01
CA PHE A 25 7.67 1.52 -6.18
C PHE A 25 8.95 0.69 -5.95
N ARG A 26 9.60 0.81 -4.79
CA ARG A 26 10.74 -0.05 -4.44
C ARG A 26 10.33 -1.54 -4.40
N GLY A 27 9.12 -1.84 -3.94
CA GLY A 27 8.53 -3.19 -3.97
C GLY A 27 8.39 -3.74 -5.38
N THR A 28 8.03 -2.90 -6.37
CA THR A 28 7.95 -3.33 -7.78
C THR A 28 9.31 -3.56 -8.42
N GLN A 29 10.38 -2.95 -7.90
CA GLN A 29 11.76 -3.13 -8.40
C GLN A 29 12.44 -4.39 -7.86
N GLN A 30 11.84 -5.12 -6.91
CA GLN A 30 12.43 -6.36 -6.40
C GLN A 30 12.33 -7.47 -7.44
N ASP A 31 13.40 -8.23 -7.61
CA ASP A 31 13.37 -9.44 -8.46
C ASP A 31 12.55 -10.53 -7.78
N ARG A 32 11.32 -10.71 -8.24
CA ARG A 32 10.42 -11.72 -7.69
C ARG A 32 10.83 -13.13 -8.07
N ALA A 33 11.76 -13.38 -9.01
CA ALA A 33 12.26 -14.72 -9.32
C ALA A 33 13.08 -15.30 -8.15
N GLU A 34 13.74 -14.44 -7.39
CA GLU A 34 14.51 -14.81 -6.21
C GLU A 34 13.64 -14.84 -4.94
N ALA A 35 13.87 -15.83 -4.07
CA ALA A 35 13.07 -16.00 -2.85
C ALA A 35 13.17 -14.79 -1.90
N ASP A 36 14.36 -14.18 -1.83
CA ASP A 36 14.59 -12.98 -1.02
C ASP A 36 13.98 -11.73 -1.65
N GLY A 37 13.98 -11.61 -2.98
CA GLY A 37 13.32 -10.51 -3.68
C GLY A 37 11.79 -10.59 -3.54
N LEU A 38 11.21 -11.79 -3.63
CA LEU A 38 9.79 -12.01 -3.39
C LEU A 38 9.38 -11.69 -1.94
N ARG A 39 10.19 -12.09 -0.97
CA ARG A 39 9.99 -11.74 0.45
C ARG A 39 10.09 -10.23 0.66
N SER A 40 11.09 -9.59 0.05
CA SER A 40 11.30 -8.15 0.17
C SER A 40 10.16 -7.36 -0.46
N ALA A 41 9.67 -7.77 -1.64
CA ALA A 41 8.49 -7.19 -2.28
C ALA A 41 7.27 -7.24 -1.37
N CYS A 42 6.99 -8.42 -0.79
CA CYS A 42 5.88 -8.62 0.13
C CYS A 42 5.96 -7.68 1.35
N GLN A 43 7.15 -7.55 1.95
CA GLN A 43 7.37 -6.67 3.11
C GLN A 43 7.17 -5.20 2.73
N LEU A 44 7.67 -4.77 1.57
CA LEU A 44 7.51 -3.39 1.10
C LEU A 44 6.03 -3.07 0.82
N PHE A 45 5.27 -3.98 0.22
CA PHE A 45 3.83 -3.74 0.03
C PHE A 45 3.05 -3.67 1.35
N GLN A 46 3.37 -4.52 2.33
CA GLN A 46 2.76 -4.41 3.66
C GLN A 46 3.13 -3.10 4.37
N GLN A 47 4.38 -2.65 4.23
CA GLN A 47 4.82 -1.36 4.77
C GLN A 47 4.08 -0.19 4.10
N ALA A 48 3.93 -0.21 2.77
CA ALA A 48 3.17 0.81 2.05
C ALA A 48 1.70 0.83 2.48
N ALA A 49 1.08 -0.36 2.65
CA ALA A 49 -0.30 -0.47 3.15
C ALA A 49 -0.47 0.16 4.54
N TYR A 50 0.46 -0.10 5.46
CA TYR A 50 0.41 0.49 6.80
C TYR A 50 0.59 2.03 6.80
N VAL A 51 1.46 2.54 5.94
CA VAL A 51 1.63 3.99 5.76
C VAL A 51 0.34 4.63 5.21
N LEU A 52 -0.33 3.96 4.26
CA LEU A 52 -1.62 4.40 3.71
C LEU A 52 -2.74 4.34 4.74
N GLU A 53 -2.79 3.31 5.59
CA GLU A 53 -3.71 3.21 6.74
C GLU A 53 -3.53 4.39 7.70
N THR A 54 -2.28 4.77 7.97
CA THR A 54 -1.96 5.92 8.82
C THR A 54 -2.40 7.23 8.17
N ALA A 55 -2.18 7.38 6.86
CA ALA A 55 -2.65 8.53 6.10
C ALA A 55 -4.19 8.62 6.09
N HIS A 56 -4.86 7.48 5.91
CA HIS A 56 -6.32 7.35 5.93
C HIS A 56 -6.90 7.86 7.25
N ALA A 57 -6.41 7.33 8.38
CA ALA A 57 -6.88 7.73 9.70
C ALA A 57 -6.69 9.23 9.99
N LEU A 58 -5.59 9.82 9.49
CA LEU A 58 -5.36 11.27 9.61
C LEU A 58 -6.30 12.08 8.71
N SER A 59 -6.55 11.61 7.48
CA SER A 59 -7.47 12.28 6.56
C SER A 59 -8.91 12.22 7.04
N GLU A 60 -9.36 11.10 7.59
CA GLU A 60 -10.71 10.96 8.18
C GLU A 60 -10.88 11.91 9.38
N ALA A 61 -9.90 11.96 10.27
CA ALA A 61 -9.95 12.80 11.47
C ALA A 61 -9.91 14.30 11.17
N ALA A 62 -9.39 14.70 10.00
CA ALA A 62 -9.26 16.10 9.63
C ALA A 62 -10.52 16.70 9.00
N GLU A 63 -11.47 15.85 8.57
CA GLU A 63 -12.76 16.25 7.98
C GLU A 63 -12.63 17.32 6.88
N TRP A 64 -11.59 17.22 6.05
CA TRP A 64 -11.39 18.17 4.96
C TRP A 64 -12.55 18.10 3.95
N SER A 65 -12.92 19.26 3.40
CA SER A 65 -13.94 19.38 2.36
C SER A 65 -13.54 18.62 1.07
N ASP A 66 -14.52 18.47 0.17
CA ASP A 66 -14.32 17.93 -1.20
C ASP A 66 -13.32 18.73 -2.06
N GLU A 67 -12.75 19.81 -1.52
CA GLU A 67 -11.71 20.64 -2.16
C GLU A 67 -10.31 20.02 -2.07
N THR A 68 -10.16 18.93 -1.30
CA THR A 68 -8.92 18.15 -1.21
C THR A 68 -8.60 17.41 -2.50
N SER A 69 -7.31 17.20 -2.77
CA SER A 69 -6.91 16.40 -3.93
C SER A 69 -7.43 14.97 -3.79
N ALA A 70 -7.90 14.43 -4.91
CA ALA A 70 -8.61 13.15 -4.93
C ALA A 70 -7.79 11.94 -4.45
N ASP A 71 -6.46 12.02 -4.50
CA ASP A 71 -5.50 10.99 -4.10
C ASP A 71 -5.35 10.84 -2.59
N VAL A 72 -5.59 11.91 -1.82
CA VAL A 72 -5.48 11.93 -0.36
C VAL A 72 -6.83 11.89 0.35
N ARG A 73 -7.94 11.74 -0.39
CA ARG A 73 -9.26 11.49 0.21
C ARG A 73 -9.31 10.10 0.85
N PRO A 74 -10.11 9.89 1.92
CA PRO A 74 -10.20 8.62 2.62
C PRO A 74 -10.46 7.44 1.66
N GLU A 75 -11.41 7.55 0.75
CA GLU A 75 -11.77 6.44 -0.16
C GLU A 75 -10.63 6.06 -1.09
N ALA A 76 -9.83 7.04 -1.53
CA ALA A 76 -8.66 6.78 -2.36
C ALA A 76 -7.55 6.11 -1.54
N LEU A 77 -7.29 6.59 -0.33
CA LEU A 77 -6.28 6.03 0.57
C LEU A 77 -6.62 4.58 0.95
N GLU A 78 -7.89 4.28 1.23
CA GLU A 78 -8.37 2.91 1.46
C GLU A 78 -8.17 2.04 0.23
N ALA A 79 -8.54 2.52 -0.97
CA ALA A 79 -8.34 1.77 -2.21
C ALA A 79 -6.85 1.46 -2.46
N TRP A 80 -5.95 2.42 -2.21
CA TRP A 80 -4.52 2.20 -2.32
C TRP A 80 -4.01 1.22 -1.26
N GLN A 81 -4.49 1.30 -0.02
CA GLN A 81 -4.16 0.35 1.04
C GLN A 81 -4.55 -1.07 0.65
N CYS A 82 -5.80 -1.27 0.20
CA CYS A 82 -6.29 -2.56 -0.29
C CYS A 82 -5.45 -3.09 -1.45
N LEU A 83 -5.07 -2.23 -2.40
CA LEU A 83 -4.20 -2.61 -3.52
C LEU A 83 -2.84 -3.11 -3.02
N MET A 84 -2.22 -2.43 -2.06
CA MET A 84 -0.94 -2.85 -1.49
C MET A 84 -1.05 -4.19 -0.75
N LEU A 85 -2.12 -4.39 0.03
CA LEU A 85 -2.38 -5.67 0.69
C LEU A 85 -2.60 -6.81 -0.33
N ALA A 86 -3.34 -6.56 -1.40
CA ALA A 86 -3.54 -7.53 -2.47
C ALA A 86 -2.21 -7.90 -3.14
N GLN A 87 -1.34 -6.93 -3.41
CA GLN A 87 -0.01 -7.19 -3.96
C GLN A 87 0.87 -8.01 -3.02
N ALA A 88 0.82 -7.74 -1.71
CA ALA A 88 1.50 -8.57 -0.71
C ALA A 88 0.96 -10.00 -0.69
N GLN A 89 -0.36 -10.18 -0.78
CA GLN A 89 -0.99 -11.50 -0.85
C GLN A 89 -0.58 -12.28 -2.11
N CYS A 90 -0.50 -11.61 -3.27
CA CYS A 90 0.04 -12.21 -4.50
C CYS A 90 1.49 -12.71 -4.30
N CYS A 91 2.34 -11.94 -3.61
CA CYS A 91 3.70 -12.40 -3.31
C CYS A 91 3.72 -13.68 -2.44
N PHE A 92 2.80 -13.80 -1.47
CA PHE A 92 2.65 -15.03 -0.69
C PHE A 92 2.16 -16.20 -1.53
N PHE A 93 1.17 -15.97 -2.40
CA PHE A 93 0.66 -16.98 -3.31
C PHE A 93 1.75 -17.49 -4.27
N GLU A 94 2.52 -16.58 -4.87
CA GLU A 94 3.66 -16.91 -5.73
C GLU A 94 4.68 -17.77 -4.98
N ARG A 95 5.00 -17.42 -3.72
CA ARG A 95 5.92 -18.19 -2.89
C ARG A 95 5.38 -19.59 -2.60
N ALA A 96 4.14 -19.69 -2.14
CA ALA A 96 3.52 -20.98 -1.82
C ALA A 96 3.43 -21.91 -3.03
N SER A 97 3.19 -21.34 -4.21
CA SER A 97 3.18 -22.07 -5.48
C SER A 97 4.56 -22.61 -5.85
N ARG A 98 5.63 -21.81 -5.66
CA ARG A 98 7.01 -22.22 -5.92
C ARG A 98 7.54 -23.26 -4.94
N ASP A 99 7.18 -23.12 -3.67
CA ASP A 99 7.53 -24.06 -2.60
C ASP A 99 6.76 -25.39 -2.71
N LYS A 100 5.88 -25.53 -3.72
CA LYS A 100 5.01 -26.70 -3.93
C LYS A 100 4.23 -27.06 -2.66
N MET A 101 3.76 -26.05 -1.94
CA MET A 101 2.91 -26.26 -0.76
C MET A 101 1.64 -27.01 -1.18
N ARG A 102 1.00 -27.70 -0.21
CA ARG A 102 -0.22 -28.48 -0.47
C ARG A 102 -1.27 -27.62 -1.19
N GLY A 103 -1.92 -28.17 -2.22
CA GLY A 103 -2.91 -27.44 -3.02
C GLY A 103 -4.02 -26.78 -2.18
N ALA A 104 -4.42 -27.39 -1.07
CA ALA A 104 -5.38 -26.82 -0.12
C ALA A 104 -4.90 -25.53 0.61
N VAL A 105 -3.58 -25.35 0.74
CA VAL A 105 -2.98 -24.12 1.29
C VAL A 105 -2.92 -23.05 0.20
N VAL A 106 -2.48 -23.44 -1.00
CA VAL A 106 -2.37 -22.54 -2.15
C VAL A 106 -3.75 -21.99 -2.57
N SER A 107 -4.80 -22.83 -2.55
CA SER A 107 -6.17 -22.42 -2.91
C SER A 107 -6.82 -21.45 -1.93
N LYS A 108 -6.33 -21.37 -0.69
CA LYS A 108 -6.82 -20.42 0.32
C LYS A 108 -6.08 -19.09 0.28
N LEU A 109 -4.95 -19.04 -0.44
CA LEU A 109 -4.15 -17.84 -0.62
C LEU A 109 -4.57 -17.07 -1.89
N ALA A 110 -5.23 -17.76 -2.83
CA ALA A 110 -5.79 -17.20 -4.06
C ALA A 110 -7.19 -16.61 -3.84
#